data_AF-A0A1Y2IX82-F1
#
_entry.id   AF-A0A1Y2IX82-F1
#
_cell.length_a   1.000
_cell.length_b   1.000
_cell.length_c   1.000
_cell.angle_alpha   90.00
_cell.angle_beta   90.00
_cell.angle_gamma   90.00
#
_symmetry.space_group_name_H-M   'P 1'
#
loop_
_entity.id
_entity.type
_entity.pdbx_description
1 polymer ?
#
loop_
_entity_poly.entity_id
_entity_poly.type
_entity_poly.pdbx_seq_one_letter_code
_entity_poly.pdbx_strand_id
1 'polypeptide(L)'
;MSLARAARFFFSRSSPCRPPPWARTLATSSRAPPKAKFLTARRLTGIGLASGALLGVTVVAPFSVLYADANEPDGRARRNAQRSDTPLSGLIRTYVVYSLCSIPALVDYSPTILSTLMAIPGVKQITEIVVRYTFFDQFVGGDSAEEALPVLEQLRAENKGAILVYSVEVDEQAPGSAKPMPLSAHKQIVDETLHCIDVAADFEDKHSVTNGTKGTWVAIKLSAMVPDAESLRRLSKHLVDTRPATTPRIAFPGCPQPTDLDVLGARAPTGTLTEADIAALRALREDLRTICERARTRGIRVMVDAEHSWYQPAIDAFTVDMMREFNKLPSPPKRSWFGSRIHEQTTPTSVQPLIYNTVQGYLRRTPEYLAQSIADARAGGYSYGVKLVRGAYHPHEIEVHKAATTSRMEATAESPSGTHELSISPDNMPPVWLRKDDTDSCYNSSVQMLISLIREDVDRCAKGSPGPAIGALFGTHNWDSANLVVDELVKRGLATPDPSGGVWISDAAMQRVAVSQLYGMSDALTNHMVDRTRSTSPFVLKYLPYGSLAEVMPYLSRRAIENKSVLGDGGAASERKRAASEIMARLFGGSEA
;
A
#
# COMPACT_ATOMS: atom_id res chain seq x y z
N MET A 1 31.93 -50.35 -29.43
CA MET A 1 33.12 -50.64 -28.60
C MET A 1 33.08 -49.66 -27.44
N SER A 2 32.59 -50.01 -26.25
CA SER A 2 33.03 -51.04 -25.30
C SER A 2 33.85 -50.42 -24.15
N LEU A 3 33.22 -50.41 -22.97
CA LEU A 3 33.75 -50.66 -21.62
C LEU A 3 34.73 -49.63 -21.02
N ALA A 4 34.42 -48.91 -19.93
CA ALA A 4 33.97 -49.31 -18.58
C ALA A 4 35.05 -49.98 -17.69
N ARG A 5 35.32 -49.34 -16.55
CA ARG A 5 35.76 -49.88 -15.25
C ARG A 5 35.43 -48.78 -14.21
N ALA A 6 34.32 -48.82 -13.45
CA ALA A 6 33.92 -49.74 -12.36
C ALA A 6 34.97 -49.77 -11.21
N ALA A 7 34.68 -49.73 -9.90
CA ALA A 7 33.53 -49.56 -9.00
C ALA A 7 33.92 -50.33 -7.71
N ARG A 8 33.51 -49.87 -6.50
CA ARG A 8 33.24 -50.64 -5.24
C ARG A 8 32.96 -49.63 -4.10
N PHE A 9 31.74 -49.49 -3.56
CA PHE A 9 31.05 -50.27 -2.48
C PHE A 9 31.77 -50.17 -1.11
N PHE A 10 31.19 -49.95 0.09
CA PHE A 10 29.88 -50.30 0.70
C PHE A 10 29.53 -49.41 1.94
N PHE A 11 28.27 -49.49 2.39
CA PHE A 11 27.53 -48.90 3.53
C PHE A 11 28.17 -48.86 4.95
N SER A 12 27.74 -47.90 5.79
CA SER A 12 27.37 -48.11 7.21
C SER A 12 26.55 -46.94 7.83
N ARG A 13 25.55 -47.28 8.67
CA ARG A 13 24.66 -46.40 9.47
C ARG A 13 25.30 -46.02 10.82
N SER A 14 25.05 -44.79 11.31
CA SER A 14 24.77 -44.50 12.74
C SER A 14 24.43 -43.02 12.98
N SER A 15 23.41 -42.78 13.83
CA SER A 15 22.79 -41.50 14.20
C SER A 15 23.60 -40.66 15.23
N PRO A 16 23.02 -39.63 15.90
CA PRO A 16 23.33 -38.20 15.74
C PRO A 16 24.22 -37.60 16.87
N CYS A 17 25.04 -36.60 16.55
CA CYS A 17 25.86 -35.88 17.54
C CYS A 17 25.27 -34.50 17.90
N ARG A 18 25.24 -34.25 19.21
CA ARG A 18 24.77 -33.06 19.93
C ARG A 18 25.72 -31.85 19.81
N PRO A 19 25.23 -30.62 20.06
CA PRO A 19 26.05 -29.40 20.11
C PRO A 19 26.87 -29.31 21.41
N PRO A 20 28.01 -28.58 21.41
CA PRO A 20 28.89 -28.46 22.57
C PRO A 20 28.39 -27.44 23.62
N PRO A 21 28.89 -27.52 24.87
CA PRO A 21 28.29 -26.90 26.04
C PRO A 21 29.04 -25.63 26.48
N TRP A 22 28.31 -24.56 26.79
CA TRP A 22 28.67 -23.67 27.89
C TRP A 22 27.41 -23.05 28.48
N ALA A 23 27.01 -23.60 29.62
CA ALA A 23 26.12 -22.97 30.57
C ALA A 23 26.79 -23.09 31.94
N ARG A 24 27.02 -21.96 32.61
CA ARG A 24 26.80 -21.76 34.06
C ARG A 24 27.10 -20.29 34.39
N THR A 25 26.06 -19.50 34.67
CA THR A 25 25.51 -19.17 36.01
C THR A 25 26.41 -18.24 36.80
N LEU A 26 25.90 -17.05 37.15
CA LEU A 26 26.06 -16.48 38.50
C LEU A 26 24.85 -15.58 38.79
N ALA A 27 24.24 -15.84 39.93
CA ALA A 27 23.04 -15.21 40.43
C ALA A 27 23.38 -14.18 41.52
N THR A 28 22.43 -13.26 41.73
CA THR A 28 22.10 -12.50 42.95
C THR A 28 23.12 -11.51 43.54
N SER A 29 22.71 -10.24 43.59
CA SER A 29 22.96 -9.36 44.74
C SER A 29 21.77 -8.42 44.91
N SER A 30 20.95 -8.70 45.93
CA SER A 30 19.91 -7.82 46.45
C SER A 30 20.51 -6.89 47.51
N ARG A 31 20.26 -5.58 47.41
CA ARG A 31 20.59 -4.64 48.49
C ARG A 31 19.32 -3.86 48.90
N ALA A 32 18.88 -4.12 50.12
CA ALA A 32 17.81 -3.39 50.80
C ALA A 32 18.37 -2.14 51.53
N PRO A 33 17.57 -1.08 51.72
CA PRO A 33 17.84 -0.04 52.71
C PRO A 33 16.92 -0.18 53.96
N PRO A 34 17.24 0.51 55.08
CA PRO A 34 16.81 0.11 56.42
C PRO A 34 15.46 0.70 56.90
N LYS A 35 14.84 0.01 57.87
CA LYS A 35 13.74 0.47 58.75
C LYS A 35 14.35 1.21 59.97
N ALA A 36 13.72 2.07 60.77
CA ALA A 36 12.34 2.48 61.02
C ALA A 36 12.34 3.81 61.82
N LYS A 37 11.20 4.52 61.92
CA LYS A 37 10.55 4.85 63.21
C LYS A 37 9.12 5.35 63.01
N PHE A 38 8.27 4.96 63.95
CA PHE A 38 6.82 5.14 64.07
C PHE A 38 6.37 6.60 64.12
N LEU A 39 5.13 6.87 63.68
CA LEU A 39 4.11 7.55 64.49
C LEU A 39 2.70 7.39 63.88
N THR A 40 1.74 7.51 64.79
CA THR A 40 0.35 7.04 64.88
C THR A 40 -0.69 7.67 63.95
N ALA A 41 -1.79 6.92 63.77
CA ALA A 41 -3.02 7.29 63.07
C ALA A 41 -3.80 8.46 63.70
N ARG A 42 -4.47 9.26 62.87
CA ARG A 42 -5.77 9.86 63.20
C ARG A 42 -6.56 10.28 61.95
N ARG A 43 -7.88 10.07 62.06
CA ARG A 43 -8.95 10.37 61.09
C ARG A 43 -9.18 11.88 60.91
N LEU A 44 -10.01 12.17 59.90
CA LEU A 44 -11.07 13.20 59.79
C LEU A 44 -10.82 14.36 58.81
N THR A 45 -11.59 14.29 57.71
CA THR A 45 -12.47 15.33 57.11
C THR A 45 -11.97 16.78 57.00
N GLY A 46 -12.10 17.31 55.77
CA GLY A 46 -12.89 18.51 55.55
C GLY A 46 -12.17 19.73 54.96
N ILE A 47 -12.72 20.16 53.82
CA ILE A 47 -12.81 21.55 53.33
C ILE A 47 -11.53 22.15 52.73
N GLY A 48 -11.60 22.45 51.44
CA GLY A 48 -10.59 23.23 50.72
C GLY A 48 -10.82 24.73 50.79
N LEU A 49 -9.90 25.49 50.18
CA LEU A 49 -10.16 26.65 49.33
C LEU A 49 -8.84 27.27 48.85
N ALA A 50 -8.84 27.62 47.54
CA ALA A 50 -8.14 28.72 46.86
C ALA A 50 -6.61 28.85 47.07
N SER A 51 -5.78 28.81 46.02
CA SER A 51 -5.61 29.84 44.97
C SER A 51 -4.55 29.29 44.00
N GLY A 52 -4.48 29.49 42.69
CA GLY A 52 -5.15 30.29 41.68
C GLY A 52 -4.33 30.15 40.37
N ALA A 53 -4.86 30.69 39.27
CA ALA A 53 -4.24 30.91 37.95
C ALA A 53 -4.31 29.77 36.90
N LEU A 54 -5.32 29.90 36.04
CA LEU A 54 -5.39 29.57 34.60
C LEU A 54 -4.52 28.39 34.11
N LEU A 55 -5.11 27.19 34.09
CA LEU A 55 -4.79 26.19 33.07
C LEU A 55 -5.74 26.43 31.89
N GLY A 56 -5.17 26.89 30.77
CA GLY A 56 -5.86 27.00 29.50
C GLY A 56 -6.39 25.64 29.09
N VAL A 57 -7.71 25.50 29.15
CA VAL A 57 -8.44 24.40 28.52
C VAL A 57 -8.33 24.65 27.02
N THR A 58 -7.36 24.01 26.36
CA THR A 58 -7.42 23.78 24.92
C THR A 58 -8.58 22.84 24.67
N VAL A 59 -9.72 23.42 24.28
CA VAL A 59 -10.85 22.71 23.72
C VAL A 59 -10.36 21.97 22.49
N VAL A 60 -10.08 20.68 22.64
CA VAL A 60 -9.87 19.77 21.51
C VAL A 60 -11.21 19.64 20.80
N ALA A 61 -11.41 20.46 19.77
CA ALA A 61 -12.55 20.36 18.87
C ALA A 61 -12.52 18.98 18.18
N PRO A 62 -13.67 18.30 18.03
CA PRO A 62 -13.73 17.01 17.37
C PRO A 62 -13.63 17.24 15.87
N PHE A 63 -12.45 17.02 15.29
CA PHE A 63 -12.31 17.00 13.84
C PHE A 63 -12.72 15.62 13.31
N SER A 64 -13.85 15.59 12.62
CA SER A 64 -14.32 14.44 11.85
C SER A 64 -13.26 14.08 10.79
N VAL A 65 -12.74 12.85 10.88
CA VAL A 65 -11.76 12.30 9.92
C VAL A 65 -12.56 11.82 8.70
N LEU A 66 -12.28 12.39 7.53
CA LEU A 66 -13.25 12.55 6.44
C LEU A 66 -12.88 11.85 5.12
N TYR A 67 -12.08 10.78 5.11
CA TYR A 67 -11.48 10.31 3.84
C TYR A 67 -11.33 8.79 3.72
N ALA A 68 -12.45 8.08 3.55
CA ALA A 68 -12.80 7.41 2.29
C ALA A 68 -14.19 6.74 2.36
N ASP A 69 -15.28 7.48 2.26
CA ASP A 69 -16.60 6.86 2.43
C ASP A 69 -16.95 5.82 1.35
N ALA A 70 -17.56 4.73 1.80
CA ALA A 70 -18.40 3.86 1.00
C ALA A 70 -19.79 4.50 0.87
N ASN A 71 -20.05 5.27 -0.19
CA ASN A 71 -21.43 5.63 -0.53
C ASN A 71 -22.21 4.34 -0.77
N GLU A 72 -23.24 4.02 0.02
CA GLU A 72 -24.01 2.79 -0.14
C GLU A 72 -25.22 3.00 -1.06
N PRO A 73 -25.45 2.17 -2.10
CA PRO A 73 -26.69 2.20 -2.85
C PRO A 73 -27.85 1.56 -2.08
N ASP A 74 -29.07 1.95 -2.46
CA ASP A 74 -30.33 1.56 -1.81
C ASP A 74 -30.53 0.03 -1.75
N GLY A 75 -31.25 -0.45 -0.73
CA GLY A 75 -31.18 -1.81 -0.16
C GLY A 75 -31.49 -3.04 -1.05
N ARG A 76 -31.73 -2.85 -2.36
CA ARG A 76 -31.97 -3.93 -3.35
C ARG A 76 -30.68 -4.61 -3.83
N ALA A 77 -29.57 -3.88 -4.00
CA ALA A 77 -28.29 -4.48 -4.42
C ALA A 77 -27.70 -5.42 -3.35
N ARG A 78 -28.08 -5.22 -2.08
CA ARG A 78 -27.55 -5.93 -0.90
C ARG A 78 -27.95 -7.41 -0.80
N ARG A 79 -29.12 -7.83 -1.32
CA ARG A 79 -29.63 -9.20 -1.06
C ARG A 79 -29.01 -10.27 -1.96
N ASN A 80 -28.42 -9.90 -3.08
CA ASN A 80 -27.96 -10.85 -4.11
C ASN A 80 -26.43 -10.98 -4.22
N ALA A 81 -25.63 -10.15 -3.55
CA ALA A 81 -24.15 -10.15 -3.63
C ALA A 81 -23.46 -11.17 -2.68
N GLN A 82 -24.19 -12.21 -2.29
CA GLN A 82 -23.74 -13.18 -1.31
C GLN A 82 -23.19 -14.41 -2.02
N ARG A 83 -21.87 -14.46 -2.19
CA ARG A 83 -21.18 -15.74 -2.38
C ARG A 83 -21.20 -16.50 -1.06
N SER A 84 -21.75 -17.70 -1.09
CA SER A 84 -21.71 -18.65 0.02
C SER A 84 -20.25 -19.02 0.31
N ASP A 85 -19.80 -18.81 1.56
CA ASP A 85 -18.78 -19.61 2.30
C ASP A 85 -17.97 -18.84 3.36
N THR A 86 -18.30 -17.59 3.74
CA THR A 86 -17.62 -16.99 4.92
C THR A 86 -17.94 -17.80 6.17
N PRO A 87 -16.96 -18.37 6.90
CA PRO A 87 -17.23 -19.14 8.12
C PRO A 87 -17.90 -18.28 9.20
N LEU A 88 -18.70 -18.89 10.08
CA LEU A 88 -19.36 -18.18 11.18
C LEU A 88 -18.34 -17.47 12.09
N SER A 89 -17.18 -18.09 12.32
CA SER A 89 -16.06 -17.49 13.05
C SER A 89 -15.55 -16.21 12.38
N GLY A 90 -15.46 -16.19 11.05
CA GLY A 90 -15.11 -15.01 10.26
C GLY A 90 -16.12 -13.87 10.46
N LEU A 91 -17.42 -14.18 10.39
CA LEU A 91 -18.48 -13.19 10.62
C LEU A 91 -18.45 -12.62 12.04
N ILE A 92 -18.23 -13.47 13.06
CA ILE A 92 -18.08 -13.03 14.45
C ILE A 92 -16.86 -12.11 14.59
N ARG A 93 -15.72 -12.47 14.00
CA ARG A 93 -14.51 -11.62 13.99
C ARG A 93 -14.79 -10.26 13.36
N THR A 94 -15.42 -10.24 12.18
CA THR A 94 -15.87 -9.00 11.52
C THR A 94 -16.76 -8.18 12.44
N TYR A 95 -17.78 -8.78 13.06
CA TYR A 95 -18.67 -8.08 14.00
C TYR A 95 -17.90 -7.45 15.17
N VAL A 96 -16.97 -8.19 15.78
CA VAL A 96 -16.16 -7.70 16.92
C VAL A 96 -15.25 -6.55 16.48
N VAL A 97 -14.46 -6.73 15.42
CA VAL A 97 -13.52 -5.72 14.91
C VAL A 97 -14.25 -4.42 14.56
N TYR A 98 -15.33 -4.51 13.78
CA TYR A 98 -16.10 -3.32 13.39
C TYR A 98 -16.85 -2.69 14.56
N SER A 99 -17.21 -3.47 15.59
CA SER A 99 -17.75 -2.92 16.84
C SER A 99 -16.72 -2.08 17.60
N LEU A 100 -15.47 -2.53 17.67
CA LEU A 100 -14.38 -1.78 18.30
C LEU A 100 -14.04 -0.51 17.50
N CYS A 101 -13.98 -0.61 16.17
CA CYS A 101 -13.77 0.55 15.30
C CYS A 101 -14.92 1.57 15.36
N SER A 102 -16.13 1.15 15.74
CA SER A 102 -17.29 2.03 15.91
C SER A 102 -17.25 2.86 17.20
N ILE A 103 -16.21 2.76 18.02
CA ILE A 103 -16.03 3.52 19.27
C ILE A 103 -14.91 4.56 19.04
N PRO A 104 -15.23 5.83 18.71
CA PRO A 104 -14.23 6.83 18.32
C PRO A 104 -13.11 7.01 19.34
N ALA A 105 -13.45 7.11 20.63
CA ALA A 105 -12.46 7.26 21.69
C ALA A 105 -11.51 6.06 21.78
N LEU A 106 -11.99 4.84 21.57
CA LEU A 106 -11.15 3.65 21.61
C LEU A 106 -10.12 3.65 20.48
N VAL A 107 -10.53 4.04 19.27
CA VAL A 107 -9.64 4.14 18.11
C VAL A 107 -8.60 5.24 18.30
N ASP A 108 -9.02 6.42 18.75
CA ASP A 108 -8.13 7.58 18.95
C ASP A 108 -7.06 7.31 20.01
N TYR A 109 -7.44 6.64 21.11
CA TYR A 109 -6.50 6.26 22.16
C TYR A 109 -5.81 4.92 21.92
N SER A 110 -6.09 4.21 20.81
CA SER A 110 -5.58 2.86 20.58
C SER A 110 -4.06 2.74 20.60
N PRO A 111 -3.25 3.68 20.06
CA PRO A 111 -1.79 3.57 20.16
C PRO A 111 -1.30 3.65 21.60
N THR A 112 -1.89 4.55 22.41
CA THR A 112 -1.57 4.70 23.84
C THR A 112 -2.03 3.49 24.65
N ILE A 113 -3.22 2.96 24.37
CA ILE A 113 -3.74 1.76 25.04
C ILE A 113 -2.85 0.57 24.73
N LEU A 114 -2.53 0.33 23.46
CA LEU A 114 -1.71 -0.79 23.02
C LEU A 114 -0.29 -0.70 23.60
N SER A 115 0.36 0.46 23.52
CA SER A 115 1.70 0.64 24.11
C SER A 115 1.72 0.43 25.63
N THR A 116 0.67 0.89 26.34
CA THR A 116 0.54 0.67 27.79
C THR A 116 0.33 -0.81 28.12
N LEU A 117 -0.57 -1.49 27.41
CA LEU A 117 -0.88 -2.91 27.64
C LEU A 117 0.30 -3.82 27.29
N MET A 118 1.02 -3.51 26.21
CA MET A 118 2.20 -4.26 25.78
C MET A 118 3.41 -4.05 26.70
N ALA A 119 3.45 -2.96 27.49
CA ALA A 119 4.51 -2.70 28.46
C ALA A 119 4.39 -3.55 29.75
N ILE A 120 3.22 -4.14 30.03
CA ILE A 120 2.97 -4.91 31.25
C ILE A 120 3.22 -6.41 30.97
N PRO A 121 4.20 -7.06 31.63
CA PRO A 121 4.41 -8.51 31.51
C PRO A 121 3.17 -9.31 31.93
N GLY A 122 2.78 -10.33 31.15
CA GLY A 122 1.56 -11.12 31.35
C GLY A 122 0.34 -10.55 30.61
N VAL A 123 0.15 -9.23 30.66
CA VAL A 123 -0.90 -8.53 29.89
C VAL A 123 -0.51 -8.43 28.42
N LYS A 124 0.78 -8.24 28.12
CA LYS A 124 1.32 -8.24 26.76
C LYS A 124 0.87 -9.48 25.96
N GLN A 125 1.05 -10.67 26.52
CA GLN A 125 0.70 -11.93 25.83
C GLN A 125 -0.81 -12.01 25.54
N ILE A 126 -1.65 -11.61 26.50
CA ILE A 126 -3.10 -11.59 26.31
C ILE A 126 -3.49 -10.58 25.24
N THR A 127 -2.87 -9.39 25.27
CA THR A 127 -3.14 -8.31 24.30
C THR A 127 -2.73 -8.75 22.90
N GLU A 128 -1.55 -9.35 22.74
CA GLU A 128 -1.09 -9.90 21.45
C GLU A 128 -2.03 -10.98 20.92
N ILE A 129 -2.50 -11.90 21.78
CA ILE A 129 -3.50 -12.92 21.40
C ILE A 129 -4.79 -12.26 20.91
N VAL A 130 -5.32 -11.28 21.65
CA VAL A 130 -6.55 -10.58 21.27
C VAL A 130 -6.36 -9.87 19.93
N VAL A 131 -5.28 -9.12 19.74
CA VAL A 131 -5.00 -8.41 18.49
C VAL A 131 -4.84 -9.41 17.33
N ARG A 132 -4.18 -10.55 17.55
CA ARG A 132 -4.01 -11.61 16.53
C ARG A 132 -5.35 -12.17 16.05
N TYR A 133 -6.17 -12.68 16.97
CA TYR A 133 -7.46 -13.29 16.62
C TYR A 133 -8.53 -12.28 16.13
N THR A 134 -8.27 -10.97 16.25
CA THR A 134 -9.20 -9.91 15.83
C THR A 134 -8.67 -9.13 14.64
N PHE A 135 -7.87 -8.08 14.87
CA PHE A 135 -7.42 -7.14 13.85
C PHE A 135 -6.42 -7.75 12.88
N PHE A 136 -5.49 -8.57 13.36
CA PHE A 136 -4.49 -9.20 12.50
C PHE A 136 -5.17 -10.14 11.49
N ASP A 137 -5.91 -11.16 11.97
CA ASP A 137 -6.59 -12.12 11.08
C ASP A 137 -7.68 -11.49 10.19
N GLN A 138 -8.16 -10.28 10.54
CA GLN A 138 -9.09 -9.53 9.70
C GLN A 138 -8.37 -8.81 8.55
N PHE A 139 -7.21 -8.19 8.80
CA PHE A 139 -6.57 -7.26 7.86
C PHE A 139 -5.24 -7.74 7.29
N VAL A 140 -4.68 -8.84 7.80
CA VAL A 140 -3.35 -9.38 7.49
C VAL A 140 -3.50 -10.85 7.06
N GLY A 141 -2.74 -11.24 6.03
CA GLY A 141 -2.79 -12.56 5.43
C GLY A 141 -2.03 -13.64 6.21
N GLY A 142 -1.00 -13.26 6.97
CA GLY A 142 -0.15 -14.17 7.74
C GLY A 142 1.13 -13.48 8.22
N ASP A 143 1.96 -14.18 9.00
CA ASP A 143 3.25 -13.66 9.44
C ASP A 143 4.33 -13.71 8.33
N SER A 144 4.15 -14.58 7.33
CA SER A 144 5.05 -14.75 6.16
C SER A 144 4.29 -14.82 4.84
N ALA A 145 4.99 -14.73 3.71
CA ALA A 145 4.41 -14.85 2.38
C ALA A 145 3.72 -16.22 2.17
N GLU A 146 4.32 -17.30 2.68
CA GLU A 146 3.76 -18.65 2.62
C GLU A 146 2.50 -18.80 3.46
N GLU A 147 2.46 -18.18 4.64
CA GLU A 147 1.28 -18.19 5.50
C GLU A 147 0.10 -17.42 4.88
N ALA A 148 0.36 -16.53 3.92
CA ALA A 148 -0.70 -15.86 3.16
C ALA A 148 -1.29 -16.75 2.04
N LEU A 149 -0.65 -17.88 1.67
CA LEU A 149 -1.12 -18.76 0.59
C LEU A 149 -2.56 -19.28 0.80
N PRO A 150 -2.99 -19.74 1.98
CA PRO A 150 -4.38 -20.16 2.20
C PRO A 150 -5.40 -19.04 1.91
N VAL A 151 -5.05 -17.78 2.22
CA VAL A 151 -5.89 -16.63 1.88
C VAL A 151 -5.91 -16.40 0.38
N LEU A 152 -4.78 -16.55 -0.31
CA LEU A 152 -4.71 -16.48 -1.77
C LEU A 152 -5.56 -17.56 -2.47
N GLU A 153 -5.53 -18.79 -1.97
CA GLU A 153 -6.37 -19.91 -2.45
C GLU A 153 -7.85 -19.56 -2.32
N GLN A 154 -8.27 -19.04 -1.16
CA GLN A 154 -9.64 -18.62 -0.94
C GLN A 154 -10.03 -17.50 -1.91
N LEU A 155 -9.21 -16.45 -2.01
CA LEU A 155 -9.46 -15.34 -2.93
C LEU A 155 -9.58 -15.84 -4.37
N ARG A 156 -8.74 -16.78 -4.80
CA ARG A 156 -8.76 -17.32 -6.16
C ARG A 156 -10.01 -18.15 -6.43
N ALA A 157 -10.45 -18.99 -5.48
CA ALA A 157 -11.71 -19.72 -5.58
C ALA A 157 -12.90 -18.76 -5.74
N GLU A 158 -12.81 -17.57 -5.14
CA GLU A 158 -13.80 -16.50 -5.27
C GLU A 158 -13.56 -15.57 -6.48
N ASN A 159 -12.77 -15.98 -7.49
CA ASN A 159 -12.40 -15.17 -8.66
C ASN A 159 -11.82 -13.78 -8.32
N LYS A 160 -11.06 -13.70 -7.23
CA LYS A 160 -10.32 -12.50 -6.81
C LYS A 160 -8.82 -12.72 -7.02
N GLY A 161 -8.16 -11.65 -7.42
CA GLY A 161 -6.71 -11.56 -7.42
C GLY A 161 -6.20 -11.01 -6.10
N ALA A 162 -4.89 -10.86 -5.99
CA ALA A 162 -4.25 -10.30 -4.80
C ALA A 162 -3.07 -9.40 -5.15
N ILE A 163 -2.74 -8.52 -4.21
CA ILE A 163 -1.49 -7.75 -4.22
C ILE A 163 -0.83 -8.00 -2.88
N LEU A 164 0.19 -8.86 -2.86
CA LEU A 164 0.94 -9.13 -1.65
C LEU A 164 1.80 -7.92 -1.30
N VAL A 165 1.87 -7.59 -0.02
CA VAL A 165 2.82 -6.59 0.49
C VAL A 165 3.45 -7.06 1.78
N TYR A 166 4.77 -7.05 1.83
CA TYR A 166 5.46 -7.15 3.09
C TYR A 166 5.31 -5.81 3.84
N SER A 167 4.48 -5.80 4.86
CA SER A 167 3.93 -4.58 5.44
C SER A 167 4.79 -4.04 6.60
N VAL A 168 6.09 -3.89 6.37
CA VAL A 168 6.98 -3.16 7.27
C VAL A 168 6.92 -1.67 6.95
N GLU A 169 6.67 -0.85 7.97
CA GLU A 169 6.64 0.60 7.85
C GLU A 169 7.65 1.23 8.82
N VAL A 170 8.29 2.31 8.39
CA VAL A 170 9.11 3.14 9.26
C VAL A 170 8.17 3.92 10.18
N ASP A 171 8.38 3.86 11.49
CA ASP A 171 7.59 4.62 12.47
C ASP A 171 8.04 6.10 12.45
N GLU A 172 7.22 6.97 11.86
CA GLU A 172 7.54 8.39 11.61
C GLU A 172 6.81 9.35 12.55
N GLN A 173 6.12 8.85 13.58
CA GLN A 173 5.26 9.71 14.44
C GLN A 173 6.02 10.69 15.36
N ALA A 174 7.36 10.64 15.42
CA ALA A 174 8.15 11.73 16.00
C ALA A 174 9.59 11.78 15.44
N PRO A 175 10.16 12.98 15.23
CA PRO A 175 11.59 13.12 14.97
C PRO A 175 12.40 12.48 16.12
N GLY A 176 13.17 11.44 15.82
CA GLY A 176 14.03 10.76 16.79
C GLY A 176 13.38 9.64 17.63
N SER A 177 12.14 9.22 17.35
CA SER A 177 11.54 8.03 18.00
C SER A 177 11.78 6.72 17.26
N ALA A 178 12.21 6.77 15.99
CA ALA A 178 12.60 5.58 15.26
C ALA A 178 13.85 4.97 15.91
N LYS A 179 13.70 3.79 16.53
CA LYS A 179 14.87 2.98 16.88
C LYS A 179 15.65 2.72 15.58
N PRO A 180 16.97 2.95 15.54
CA PRO A 180 17.77 2.62 14.37
C PRO A 180 17.52 1.16 13.99
N MET A 181 17.01 0.93 12.79
CA MET A 181 16.99 -0.42 12.25
C MET A 181 18.43 -0.93 12.18
N PRO A 182 18.70 -2.22 12.50
CA PRO A 182 20.00 -2.80 12.22
C PRO A 182 20.40 -2.50 10.77
N LEU A 183 21.68 -2.20 10.50
CA LEU A 183 22.18 -1.90 9.14
C LEU A 183 21.77 -2.95 8.07
N SER A 184 21.39 -4.16 8.49
CA SER A 184 20.88 -5.25 7.65
C SER A 184 19.37 -5.25 7.36
N ALA A 185 18.54 -4.44 8.03
CA ALA A 185 17.08 -4.60 7.97
C ALA A 185 16.47 -4.18 6.63
N HIS A 186 16.91 -3.06 6.05
CA HIS A 186 16.46 -2.64 4.72
C HIS A 186 16.81 -3.67 3.63
N LYS A 187 17.99 -4.33 3.75
CA LYS A 187 18.36 -5.44 2.87
C LYS A 187 17.50 -6.69 3.10
N GLN A 188 17.15 -6.99 4.35
CA GLN A 188 16.19 -8.07 4.65
C GLN A 188 14.83 -7.79 4.02
N ILE A 189 14.38 -6.53 3.96
CA ILE A 189 13.13 -6.15 3.28
C ILE A 189 13.25 -6.36 1.76
N VAL A 190 14.40 -6.05 1.16
CA VAL A 190 14.68 -6.35 -0.26
C VAL A 190 14.68 -7.86 -0.51
N ASP A 191 15.37 -8.64 0.32
CA ASP A 191 15.41 -10.10 0.21
C ASP A 191 14.02 -10.73 0.38
N GLU A 192 13.23 -10.25 1.35
CA GLU A 192 11.84 -10.68 1.57
C GLU A 192 10.95 -10.28 0.39
N THR A 193 11.17 -9.12 -0.23
CA THR A 193 10.44 -8.73 -1.44
C THR A 193 10.75 -9.67 -2.61
N LEU A 194 12.01 -10.07 -2.78
CA LEU A 194 12.41 -11.04 -3.80
C LEU A 194 11.78 -12.41 -3.55
N HIS A 195 11.76 -12.86 -2.30
CA HIS A 195 11.09 -14.08 -1.87
C HIS A 195 9.57 -14.01 -2.12
N CYS A 196 8.92 -12.90 -1.76
CA CYS A 196 7.51 -12.65 -2.02
C CYS A 196 7.15 -12.79 -3.51
N ILE A 197 8.00 -12.26 -4.41
CA ILE A 197 7.83 -12.40 -5.86
C ILE A 197 7.88 -13.87 -6.27
N ASP A 198 8.79 -14.65 -5.70
CA ASP A 198 8.89 -16.09 -6.01
C ASP A 198 7.66 -16.85 -5.51
N VAL A 199 7.19 -16.59 -4.30
CA VAL A 199 5.97 -17.18 -3.72
C VAL A 199 4.73 -16.82 -4.54
N ALA A 200 4.57 -15.55 -4.90
CA ALA A 200 3.48 -15.08 -5.77
C ALA A 200 3.52 -15.77 -7.14
N ALA A 201 4.71 -15.93 -7.72
CA ALA A 201 4.90 -16.58 -9.01
C ALA A 201 4.59 -18.07 -8.95
N ASP A 202 5.07 -18.78 -7.93
CA ASP A 202 4.79 -20.20 -7.73
C ASP A 202 3.30 -20.46 -7.49
N PHE A 203 2.62 -19.56 -6.76
CA PHE A 203 1.16 -19.61 -6.61
C PHE A 203 0.46 -19.47 -7.96
N GLU A 204 0.82 -18.48 -8.76
CA GLU A 204 0.20 -18.26 -10.07
C GLU A 204 0.53 -19.36 -11.07
N ASP A 205 1.74 -19.93 -11.05
CA ASP A 205 2.12 -21.02 -11.94
C ASP A 205 1.26 -22.27 -11.70
N LYS A 206 0.89 -22.54 -10.43
CA LYS A 206 -0.06 -23.62 -10.07
C LYS A 206 -1.48 -23.37 -10.57
N HIS A 207 -1.90 -22.11 -10.67
CA HIS A 207 -3.27 -21.70 -11.00
C HIS A 207 -3.46 -21.25 -12.45
N SER A 208 -2.36 -21.13 -13.21
CA SER A 208 -2.40 -20.57 -14.54
C SER A 208 -3.13 -21.49 -15.52
N VAL A 209 -4.22 -20.98 -16.10
CA VAL A 209 -4.79 -21.51 -17.34
C VAL A 209 -3.96 -20.88 -18.47
N THR A 210 -3.62 -21.69 -19.49
CA THR A 210 -2.53 -21.49 -20.48
C THR A 210 -2.51 -20.20 -21.31
N ASN A 211 -3.31 -19.16 -21.03
CA ASN A 211 -3.29 -17.84 -21.70
C ASN A 211 -3.77 -16.65 -20.83
N GLY A 212 -4.01 -16.82 -19.53
CA GLY A 212 -4.54 -15.75 -18.65
C GLY A 212 -3.47 -14.87 -18.00
N THR A 213 -3.79 -13.60 -17.72
CA THR A 213 -2.89 -12.73 -16.93
C THR A 213 -2.83 -13.17 -15.46
N LYS A 214 -1.61 -13.24 -14.91
CA LYS A 214 -1.39 -13.52 -13.49
C LYS A 214 -2.15 -12.53 -12.59
N GLY A 215 -2.93 -13.08 -11.67
CA GLY A 215 -3.84 -12.33 -10.78
C GLY A 215 -3.21 -11.90 -9.45
N THR A 216 -1.95 -12.26 -9.19
CA THR A 216 -1.22 -11.93 -7.97
C THR A 216 -0.04 -11.01 -8.30
N TRP A 217 0.01 -9.86 -7.64
CA TRP A 217 1.04 -8.82 -7.81
C TRP A 217 1.76 -8.61 -6.48
N VAL A 218 2.85 -7.82 -6.50
CA VAL A 218 3.60 -7.44 -5.30
C VAL A 218 3.67 -5.92 -5.18
N ALA A 219 3.49 -5.39 -3.98
CA ALA A 219 3.69 -3.98 -3.67
C ALA A 219 4.95 -3.76 -2.84
N ILE A 220 5.61 -2.62 -3.04
CA ILE A 220 6.83 -2.23 -2.33
C ILE A 220 6.74 -0.79 -1.82
N LYS A 221 7.46 -0.49 -0.74
CA LYS A 221 7.60 0.85 -0.13
C LYS A 221 9.06 1.24 -0.09
N LEU A 222 9.40 2.41 -0.63
CA LEU A 222 10.79 2.81 -0.78
C LEU A 222 11.39 3.30 0.53
N SER A 223 10.60 3.94 1.40
CA SER A 223 11.07 4.38 2.73
C SER A 223 11.61 3.23 3.58
N ALA A 224 11.06 2.03 3.43
CA ALA A 224 11.48 0.82 4.14
C ALA A 224 12.73 0.14 3.49
N MET A 225 13.06 0.50 2.25
CA MET A 225 14.15 -0.10 1.48
C MET A 225 15.46 0.73 1.53
N VAL A 226 15.47 1.81 2.31
CA VAL A 226 16.67 2.61 2.59
C VAL A 226 17.08 2.49 4.05
N PRO A 227 18.37 2.66 4.38
CA PRO A 227 18.82 2.69 5.78
C PRO A 227 18.18 3.83 6.60
N ASP A 228 17.90 4.96 5.94
CA ASP A 228 17.32 6.16 6.53
C ASP A 228 16.35 6.80 5.52
N ALA A 229 15.06 6.89 5.88
CA ALA A 229 14.03 7.48 5.04
C ALA A 229 14.31 8.98 4.75
N GLU A 230 15.10 9.65 5.60
CA GLU A 230 15.54 11.02 5.34
C GLU A 230 16.36 11.17 4.06
N SER A 231 17.05 10.13 3.59
CA SER A 231 17.71 10.18 2.29
C SER A 231 16.71 10.43 1.15
N LEU A 232 15.50 9.85 1.22
CA LEU A 232 14.42 10.11 0.26
C LEU A 232 13.85 11.52 0.42
N ARG A 233 13.72 12.02 1.65
CA ARG A 233 13.22 13.38 1.90
C ARG A 233 14.21 14.44 1.40
N ARG A 234 15.51 14.27 1.67
CA ARG A 234 16.57 15.16 1.19
C ARG A 234 16.68 15.13 -0.33
N LEU A 235 16.58 13.95 -0.96
CA LEU A 235 16.48 13.86 -2.42
C LEU A 235 15.24 14.60 -2.92
N SER A 236 14.08 14.39 -2.30
CA SER A 236 12.86 15.07 -2.69
C SER A 236 12.97 16.60 -2.58
N LYS A 237 13.58 17.10 -1.50
CA LYS A 237 13.88 18.53 -1.33
C LYS A 237 14.80 19.03 -2.43
N HIS A 238 15.89 18.29 -2.71
CA HIS A 238 16.81 18.62 -3.80
C HIS A 238 16.07 18.72 -5.14
N LEU A 239 15.23 17.75 -5.48
CA LEU A 239 14.45 17.74 -6.73
C LEU A 239 13.46 18.91 -6.81
N VAL A 240 12.79 19.24 -5.70
CA VAL A 240 11.89 20.40 -5.64
C VAL A 240 12.65 21.71 -5.88
N ASP A 241 13.87 21.83 -5.36
CA ASP A 241 14.69 23.04 -5.49
C ASP A 241 15.35 23.17 -6.88
N THR A 242 15.67 22.05 -7.55
CA THR A 242 16.46 22.06 -8.79
C THR A 242 15.66 21.81 -10.06
N ARG A 243 14.45 21.25 -9.97
CA ARG A 243 13.60 21.04 -11.14
C ARG A 243 13.26 22.38 -11.81
N PRO A 244 13.27 22.44 -13.15
CA PRO A 244 12.81 23.63 -13.87
C PRO A 244 11.36 23.98 -13.51
N ALA A 245 11.07 25.27 -13.42
CA ALA A 245 9.69 25.72 -13.26
C ALA A 245 8.84 25.31 -14.47
N THR A 246 7.66 24.75 -14.21
CA THR A 246 6.70 24.32 -15.23
C THR A 246 5.68 25.43 -15.52
N THR A 247 5.17 25.47 -16.76
CA THR A 247 4.06 26.35 -17.15
C THR A 247 2.96 25.50 -17.80
N PRO A 248 1.76 25.38 -17.19
CA PRO A 248 1.37 25.97 -15.91
C PRO A 248 2.15 25.39 -14.73
N ARG A 249 2.22 26.16 -13.63
CA ARG A 249 2.91 25.71 -12.41
C ARG A 249 2.16 24.51 -11.82
N ILE A 250 2.87 23.39 -11.69
CA ILE A 250 2.32 22.18 -11.06
C ILE A 250 2.48 22.30 -9.54
N ALA A 251 1.40 22.04 -8.80
CA ALA A 251 1.43 22.04 -7.34
C ALA A 251 2.46 21.03 -6.81
N PHE A 252 3.02 21.30 -5.63
CA PHE A 252 3.83 20.31 -4.91
C PHE A 252 3.02 18.99 -4.73
N PRO A 253 3.61 17.79 -4.90
CA PRO A 253 5.04 17.48 -5.10
C PRO A 253 5.65 17.60 -6.52
N GLY A 254 4.97 18.24 -7.47
CA GLY A 254 5.48 18.42 -8.84
C GLY A 254 5.46 17.14 -9.68
N CYS A 255 6.22 17.09 -10.77
CA CYS A 255 6.29 15.93 -11.69
C CYS A 255 7.73 15.45 -11.88
N PRO A 256 7.96 14.13 -12.03
CA PRO A 256 9.27 13.58 -12.30
C PRO A 256 9.80 14.04 -13.66
N GLN A 257 11.13 14.18 -13.75
CA GLN A 257 11.86 14.52 -14.96
C GLN A 257 12.86 13.41 -15.31
N PRO A 258 13.18 13.24 -16.61
CA PRO A 258 14.21 12.30 -17.07
C PRO A 258 15.54 12.38 -16.31
N THR A 259 15.91 13.57 -15.86
CA THR A 259 17.22 13.90 -15.28
C THR A 259 17.22 13.87 -13.75
N ASP A 260 16.11 13.53 -13.09
CA ASP A 260 16.00 13.62 -11.62
C ASP A 260 17.08 12.78 -10.90
N LEU A 261 17.42 11.61 -11.43
CA LEU A 261 18.42 10.72 -10.81
C LEU A 261 19.85 10.97 -11.29
N ASP A 262 20.10 11.96 -12.15
CA ASP A 262 21.46 12.29 -12.62
C ASP A 262 22.36 12.77 -11.47
N VAL A 263 21.77 13.33 -10.41
CA VAL A 263 22.48 13.71 -9.17
C VAL A 263 23.17 12.52 -8.52
N LEU A 264 22.65 11.30 -8.71
CA LEU A 264 23.30 10.07 -8.24
C LEU A 264 24.58 9.77 -9.02
N GLY A 265 24.79 10.32 -10.21
CA GLY A 265 26.04 10.21 -10.98
C GLY A 265 27.09 11.27 -10.65
N ALA A 266 26.73 12.29 -9.87
CA ALA A 266 27.62 13.41 -9.59
C ALA A 266 28.86 12.99 -8.77
N ARG A 267 29.99 13.67 -9.02
CA ARG A 267 31.27 13.43 -8.31
C ARG A 267 31.21 13.88 -6.85
N ALA A 268 30.37 14.85 -6.53
CA ALA A 268 30.17 15.37 -5.18
C ALA A 268 28.66 15.60 -4.96
N PRO A 269 28.15 15.41 -3.72
CA PRO A 269 26.78 15.76 -3.39
C PRO A 269 26.50 17.25 -3.60
N THR A 270 25.26 17.60 -3.95
CA THR A 270 24.82 18.98 -4.17
C THR A 270 23.64 19.33 -3.29
N GLY A 271 23.60 20.57 -2.78
CA GLY A 271 22.51 21.05 -1.92
C GLY A 271 22.54 20.39 -0.54
N THR A 272 21.40 19.81 -0.11
CA THR A 272 21.23 19.18 1.21
C THR A 272 21.59 17.70 1.25
N LEU A 273 22.02 17.11 0.12
CA LEU A 273 22.40 15.70 0.03
C LEU A 273 23.79 15.47 0.63
N THR A 274 23.94 14.40 1.41
CA THR A 274 25.23 13.93 1.95
C THR A 274 25.82 12.82 1.09
N GLU A 275 27.10 12.47 1.30
CA GLU A 275 27.71 11.31 0.63
C GLU A 275 27.01 9.99 1.02
N ALA A 276 26.57 9.88 2.28
CA ALA A 276 25.80 8.74 2.76
C ALA A 276 24.44 8.63 2.05
N ASP A 277 23.76 9.76 1.82
CA ASP A 277 22.51 9.79 1.05
C ASP A 277 22.74 9.28 -0.38
N ILE A 278 23.75 9.80 -1.07
CA ILE A 278 24.07 9.37 -2.45
C ILE A 278 24.39 7.87 -2.49
N ALA A 279 25.16 7.36 -1.52
CA ALA A 279 25.46 5.93 -1.43
C ALA A 279 24.20 5.07 -1.19
N ALA A 280 23.34 5.47 -0.25
CA ALA A 280 22.08 4.79 0.05
C ALA A 280 21.12 4.80 -1.15
N LEU A 281 20.98 5.93 -1.83
CA LEU A 281 20.10 6.11 -2.98
C LEU A 281 20.60 5.35 -4.22
N ARG A 282 21.93 5.25 -4.41
CA ARG A 282 22.51 4.36 -5.43
C ARG A 282 22.22 2.89 -5.12
N ALA A 283 22.40 2.47 -3.87
CA ALA A 283 22.10 1.11 -3.45
C ALA A 283 20.61 0.78 -3.66
N LEU A 284 19.71 1.70 -3.30
CA LEU A 284 18.27 1.57 -3.55
C LEU A 284 17.98 1.38 -5.06
N ARG A 285 18.61 2.15 -5.95
CA ARG A 285 18.42 2.00 -7.40
C ARG A 285 18.79 0.59 -7.88
N GLU A 286 19.91 0.06 -7.43
CA GLU A 286 20.35 -1.30 -7.79
C GLU A 286 19.46 -2.39 -7.19
N ASP A 287 18.97 -2.20 -5.96
CA ASP A 287 18.01 -3.12 -5.33
C ASP A 287 16.69 -3.13 -6.10
N LEU A 288 16.15 -1.96 -6.46
CA LEU A 288 14.94 -1.84 -7.27
C LEU A 288 15.12 -2.51 -8.63
N ARG A 289 16.28 -2.35 -9.27
CA ARG A 289 16.59 -3.03 -10.53
C ARG A 289 16.60 -4.56 -10.37
N THR A 290 17.16 -5.05 -9.27
CA THR A 290 17.17 -6.49 -8.94
C THR A 290 15.76 -7.03 -8.72
N ILE A 291 14.91 -6.29 -7.98
CA ILE A 291 13.49 -6.60 -7.78
C ILE A 291 12.75 -6.64 -9.12
N CYS A 292 12.92 -5.63 -9.97
CA CYS A 292 12.27 -5.54 -11.27
C CYS A 292 12.72 -6.66 -12.22
N GLU A 293 14.00 -7.03 -12.21
CA GLU A 293 14.52 -8.15 -12.99
C GLU A 293 13.91 -9.49 -12.55
N ARG A 294 13.82 -9.71 -11.23
CA ARG A 294 13.17 -10.91 -10.68
C ARG A 294 11.70 -10.95 -11.06
N ALA A 295 10.99 -9.84 -10.86
CA ALA A 295 9.59 -9.66 -11.23
C ALA A 295 9.34 -9.95 -12.72
N ARG A 296 10.18 -9.43 -13.61
CA ARG A 296 10.13 -9.69 -15.05
C ARG A 296 10.30 -11.17 -15.35
N THR A 297 11.34 -11.80 -14.77
CA THR A 297 11.67 -13.21 -14.98
C THR A 297 10.54 -14.13 -14.51
N ARG A 298 9.86 -13.77 -13.42
CA ARG A 298 8.79 -14.56 -12.80
C ARG A 298 7.38 -14.18 -13.27
N GLY A 299 7.27 -13.12 -14.08
CA GLY A 299 6.00 -12.62 -14.63
C GLY A 299 5.08 -11.95 -13.61
N ILE A 300 5.63 -11.41 -12.52
CA ILE A 300 4.88 -10.76 -11.44
C ILE A 300 4.97 -9.25 -11.58
N ARG A 301 3.84 -8.56 -11.49
CA ARG A 301 3.81 -7.10 -11.52
C ARG A 301 4.26 -6.54 -10.18
N VAL A 302 5.02 -5.45 -10.25
CA VAL A 302 5.50 -4.71 -9.08
C VAL A 302 4.84 -3.35 -9.05
N MET A 303 4.35 -2.99 -7.87
CA MET A 303 3.68 -1.74 -7.64
C MET A 303 4.44 -0.95 -6.58
N VAL A 304 4.81 0.26 -6.94
CA VAL A 304 5.46 1.17 -5.99
C VAL A 304 4.38 1.96 -5.27
N ASP A 305 4.26 1.76 -3.97
CA ASP A 305 3.29 2.47 -3.15
C ASP A 305 3.69 3.93 -2.98
N ALA A 306 2.68 4.81 -3.01
CA ALA A 306 2.86 6.21 -2.69
C ALA A 306 2.86 6.41 -1.17
N GLU A 307 3.66 7.37 -0.71
CA GLU A 307 3.87 7.64 0.70
C GLU A 307 3.53 9.10 0.99
N HIS A 308 4.15 9.68 2.03
CA HIS A 308 4.00 11.09 2.34
C HIS A 308 4.54 11.99 1.22
N SER A 309 3.94 13.17 1.08
CA SER A 309 4.25 14.14 0.03
C SER A 309 5.71 14.59 0.01
N TRP A 310 6.41 14.53 1.15
CA TRP A 310 7.83 14.86 1.27
C TRP A 310 8.80 13.77 0.81
N TYR A 311 8.35 12.53 0.64
CA TYR A 311 9.14 11.48 -0.05
C TYR A 311 8.75 11.34 -1.52
N GLN A 312 7.54 11.78 -1.86
CA GLN A 312 6.94 11.45 -3.14
C GLN A 312 7.72 11.91 -4.38
N PRO A 313 8.41 13.08 -4.40
CA PRO A 313 9.26 13.46 -5.53
C PRO A 313 10.37 12.44 -5.83
N ALA A 314 11.03 11.90 -4.80
CA ALA A 314 12.05 10.86 -4.94
C ALA A 314 11.43 9.52 -5.35
N ILE A 315 10.32 9.12 -4.72
CA ILE A 315 9.61 7.88 -5.07
C ILE A 315 9.17 7.90 -6.53
N ASP A 316 8.60 9.02 -7.00
CA ASP A 316 8.20 9.19 -8.39
C ASP A 316 9.41 9.08 -9.34
N ALA A 317 10.55 9.67 -8.99
CA ALA A 317 11.76 9.63 -9.81
C ALA A 317 12.31 8.19 -9.96
N PHE A 318 12.43 7.44 -8.87
CA PHE A 318 12.85 6.04 -8.91
C PHE A 318 11.85 5.16 -9.66
N THR A 319 10.55 5.38 -9.45
CA THR A 319 9.51 4.57 -10.11
C THR A 319 9.52 4.79 -11.62
N VAL A 320 9.64 6.05 -12.07
CA VAL A 320 9.72 6.37 -13.50
C VAL A 320 11.01 5.85 -14.13
N ASP A 321 12.14 5.88 -13.41
CA ASP A 321 13.38 5.25 -13.86
C ASP A 321 13.19 3.74 -14.12
N MET A 322 12.56 3.03 -13.18
CA MET A 322 12.25 1.60 -13.35
C MET A 322 11.24 1.36 -14.48
N MET A 323 10.23 2.21 -14.67
CA MET A 323 9.31 2.10 -15.82
C MET A 323 10.04 2.29 -17.16
N ARG A 324 10.94 3.26 -17.26
CA ARG A 324 11.73 3.52 -18.48
C ARG A 324 12.62 2.35 -18.84
N GLU A 325 13.11 1.60 -17.86
CA GLU A 325 13.93 0.41 -18.08
C GLU A 325 13.09 -0.83 -18.39
N PHE A 326 12.09 -1.13 -17.54
CA PHE A 326 11.39 -2.42 -17.54
C PHE A 326 10.02 -2.42 -18.24
N ASN A 327 9.40 -1.27 -18.48
CA ASN A 327 8.15 -1.17 -19.23
C ASN A 327 8.36 -0.75 -20.70
N LYS A 328 9.58 -0.86 -21.25
CA LYS A 328 9.85 -0.47 -22.65
C LYS A 328 8.91 -1.18 -23.63
N LEU A 329 8.35 -0.42 -24.57
CA LEU A 329 7.55 -0.97 -25.64
C LEU A 329 8.44 -1.63 -26.69
N PRO A 330 7.97 -2.70 -27.37
CA PRO A 330 8.69 -3.28 -28.49
C PRO A 330 9.01 -2.22 -29.54
N SER A 331 10.26 -2.20 -30.00
CA SER A 331 10.64 -1.32 -31.10
C SER A 331 9.87 -1.70 -32.37
N PRO A 332 9.35 -0.74 -33.15
CA PRO A 332 8.77 -1.05 -34.45
C PRO A 332 9.84 -1.70 -35.34
N PRO A 333 9.48 -2.70 -36.17
CA PRO A 333 10.44 -3.38 -37.03
C PRO A 333 11.16 -2.36 -37.94
N LYS A 334 12.49 -2.42 -37.98
CA LYS A 334 13.30 -1.55 -38.84
C LYS A 334 12.93 -1.77 -40.30
N ARG A 335 12.62 -0.70 -41.04
CA ARG A 335 12.45 -0.74 -42.50
C ARG A 335 13.84 -0.89 -43.14
N SER A 336 14.06 -2.00 -43.86
CA SER A 336 15.25 -2.13 -44.72
C SER A 336 15.15 -1.18 -45.92
N TRP A 337 16.28 -0.58 -46.30
CA TRP A 337 16.43 0.26 -47.50
C TRP A 337 16.02 -0.48 -48.79
N PHE A 338 16.16 -1.82 -48.82
CA PHE A 338 15.79 -2.65 -49.97
C PHE A 338 14.34 -3.17 -49.95
N GLY A 339 13.44 -2.53 -49.20
CA GLY A 339 12.00 -2.84 -49.22
C GLY A 339 11.60 -4.17 -48.59
N SER A 340 12.55 -5.02 -48.18
CA SER A 340 12.26 -6.28 -47.49
C SER A 340 12.07 -6.04 -45.98
N ARG A 341 10.88 -6.34 -45.45
CA ARG A 341 10.65 -6.38 -44.00
C ARG A 341 11.39 -7.59 -43.45
N ILE A 342 12.42 -7.39 -42.63
CA ILE A 342 12.95 -8.47 -41.81
C ILE A 342 11.88 -8.75 -40.75
N HIS A 343 11.19 -9.89 -40.88
CA HIS A 343 10.36 -10.43 -39.81
C HIS A 343 11.29 -10.95 -38.72
N GLU A 344 11.71 -10.07 -37.82
CA GLU A 344 12.19 -10.53 -36.52
C GLU A 344 10.96 -11.10 -35.81
N GLN A 345 10.96 -12.41 -35.56
CA GLN A 345 9.94 -13.08 -34.76
C GLN A 345 10.06 -12.57 -33.33
N THR A 346 9.53 -11.38 -33.06
CA THR A 346 9.16 -10.99 -31.72
C THR A 346 7.90 -11.78 -31.39
N THR A 347 8.06 -12.82 -30.57
CA THR A 347 6.92 -13.44 -29.88
C THR A 347 6.03 -12.32 -29.35
N PRO A 348 4.71 -12.34 -29.59
CA PRO A 348 3.80 -11.32 -29.10
C PRO A 348 3.71 -11.50 -27.58
N THR A 349 4.68 -10.99 -26.85
CA THR A 349 4.58 -10.86 -25.41
C THR A 349 3.60 -9.71 -25.21
N SER A 350 2.34 -10.07 -25.08
CA SER A 350 1.25 -9.27 -24.54
C SER A 350 1.64 -8.83 -23.12
N VAL A 351 2.55 -7.87 -22.98
CA VAL A 351 3.03 -7.44 -21.66
C VAL A 351 2.31 -6.15 -21.28
N GLN A 352 1.38 -6.27 -20.34
CA GLN A 352 0.98 -5.16 -19.47
C GLN A 352 2.23 -4.42 -18.96
N PRO A 353 2.15 -3.15 -18.50
CA PRO A 353 3.28 -2.59 -17.75
C PRO A 353 3.65 -3.53 -16.59
N LEU A 354 4.95 -3.78 -16.39
CA LEU A 354 5.45 -4.60 -15.29
C LEU A 354 5.40 -3.79 -13.99
N ILE A 355 5.81 -2.52 -14.09
CA ILE A 355 5.95 -1.59 -12.98
C ILE A 355 4.77 -0.61 -12.99
N TYR A 356 4.14 -0.43 -11.83
CA TYR A 356 3.03 0.51 -11.61
C TYR A 356 3.41 1.56 -10.57
N ASN A 357 3.16 2.84 -10.88
CA ASN A 357 3.29 3.94 -9.91
C ASN A 357 1.95 4.20 -9.24
N THR A 358 1.96 4.39 -7.93
CA THR A 358 0.75 4.80 -7.21
C THR A 358 0.57 6.31 -7.30
N VAL A 359 -0.54 6.75 -7.89
CA VAL A 359 -0.94 8.15 -8.01
C VAL A 359 -2.07 8.45 -7.03
N GLN A 360 -1.88 9.49 -6.22
CA GLN A 360 -2.80 9.86 -5.14
C GLN A 360 -3.70 11.02 -5.57
N GLY A 361 -4.95 10.74 -5.93
CA GLY A 361 -5.96 11.71 -6.37
C GLY A 361 -6.30 12.82 -5.38
N TYR A 362 -5.94 12.67 -4.10
CA TYR A 362 -6.06 13.72 -3.11
C TYR A 362 -5.04 14.85 -3.28
N LEU A 363 -3.99 14.67 -4.10
CA LEU A 363 -2.97 15.69 -4.34
C LEU A 363 -3.47 16.63 -5.42
N ARG A 364 -3.30 17.93 -5.18
CA ARG A 364 -3.70 18.97 -6.13
C ARG A 364 -2.99 18.89 -7.47
N ARG A 365 -1.80 18.26 -7.51
CA ARG A 365 -1.02 18.05 -8.74
C ARG A 365 -1.55 16.97 -9.68
N THR A 366 -2.48 16.13 -9.23
CA THR A 366 -2.79 14.86 -9.92
C THR A 366 -3.22 15.01 -11.39
N PRO A 367 -4.08 15.97 -11.75
CA PRO A 367 -4.49 16.14 -13.15
C PRO A 367 -3.30 16.42 -14.08
N GLU A 368 -2.45 17.39 -13.74
CA GLU A 368 -1.26 17.74 -14.50
C GLU A 368 -0.21 16.63 -14.44
N TYR A 369 -0.06 15.97 -13.29
CA TYR A 369 0.85 14.85 -13.11
C TYR A 369 0.55 13.68 -14.05
N LEU A 370 -0.72 13.27 -14.14
CA LEU A 370 -1.10 12.19 -15.04
C LEU A 370 -0.88 12.59 -16.50
N ALA A 371 -1.31 13.80 -16.89
CA ALA A 371 -1.13 14.29 -18.25
C ALA A 371 0.35 14.31 -18.67
N GLN A 372 1.22 14.83 -17.82
CA GLN A 372 2.66 14.90 -18.08
C GLN A 372 3.31 13.52 -18.08
N SER A 373 2.94 12.63 -17.15
CA SER A 373 3.50 11.27 -17.08
C SER A 373 3.13 10.43 -18.30
N ILE A 374 1.91 10.60 -18.83
CA ILE A 374 1.47 9.93 -20.06
C ILE A 374 2.22 10.49 -21.27
N ALA A 375 2.44 11.81 -21.34
CA ALA A 375 3.22 12.42 -22.40
C ALA A 375 4.68 11.95 -22.38
N ASP A 376 5.29 11.88 -21.20
CA ASP A 376 6.64 11.37 -20.98
C ASP A 376 6.76 9.89 -21.39
N ALA A 377 5.79 9.05 -21.02
CA ALA A 377 5.75 7.64 -21.42
C ALA A 377 5.69 7.46 -22.95
N ARG A 378 4.86 8.26 -23.61
CA ARG A 378 4.76 8.29 -25.09
C ARG A 378 6.07 8.72 -25.74
N ALA A 379 6.70 9.77 -25.21
CA ALA A 379 7.98 10.28 -25.73
C ALA A 379 9.14 9.31 -25.48
N GLY A 380 9.15 8.66 -24.31
CA GLY A 380 10.18 7.70 -23.89
C GLY A 380 9.98 6.28 -24.44
N GLY A 381 8.85 6.00 -25.10
CA GLY A 381 8.58 4.70 -25.71
C GLY A 381 8.40 3.57 -24.68
N TYR A 382 7.76 3.84 -23.55
CA TYR A 382 7.47 2.83 -22.52
C TYR A 382 5.99 2.84 -22.12
N SER A 383 5.53 1.73 -21.55
CA SER A 383 4.16 1.57 -21.06
C SER A 383 3.99 2.21 -19.69
N TYR A 384 2.98 3.06 -19.54
CA TYR A 384 2.70 3.72 -18.27
C TYR A 384 1.77 2.86 -17.40
N GLY A 385 2.29 2.33 -16.30
CA GLY A 385 1.50 1.62 -15.29
C GLY A 385 1.08 2.57 -14.17
N VAL A 386 -0.22 2.71 -13.92
CA VAL A 386 -0.75 3.58 -12.85
C VAL A 386 -1.66 2.82 -11.90
N LYS A 387 -1.42 2.91 -10.59
CA LYS A 387 -2.40 2.63 -9.55
C LYS A 387 -2.99 3.95 -9.09
N LEU A 388 -4.26 4.21 -9.39
CA LEU A 388 -4.95 5.40 -8.91
C LEU A 388 -5.64 5.11 -7.57
N VAL A 389 -5.29 5.87 -6.54
CA VAL A 389 -5.94 5.87 -5.21
C VAL A 389 -6.41 7.28 -4.86
N ARG A 390 -7.21 7.45 -3.81
CA ARG A 390 -7.42 8.79 -3.22
C ARG A 390 -6.14 9.24 -2.51
N GLY A 391 -5.77 8.56 -1.44
CA GLY A 391 -4.58 8.83 -0.64
C GLY A 391 -4.80 8.36 0.81
N ALA A 392 -3.72 8.17 1.56
CA ALA A 392 -3.78 7.56 2.91
C ALA A 392 -3.28 8.49 4.05
N TYR A 393 -2.78 9.68 3.72
CA TYR A 393 -2.04 10.53 4.66
C TYR A 393 -2.66 11.92 4.90
N HIS A 394 -3.89 12.17 4.42
CA HIS A 394 -4.47 13.53 4.32
C HIS A 394 -4.41 14.36 5.60
N PRO A 395 -4.85 13.87 6.78
CA PRO A 395 -4.84 14.68 7.99
C PRO A 395 -3.41 15.11 8.38
N HIS A 396 -2.46 14.20 8.21
CA HIS A 396 -1.06 14.45 8.53
C HIS A 396 -0.42 15.44 7.54
N GLU A 397 -0.76 15.34 6.25
CA GLU A 397 -0.37 16.34 5.24
C GLU A 397 -0.84 17.76 5.62
N ILE A 398 -2.08 17.89 6.11
CA ILE A 398 -2.64 19.17 6.56
C ILE A 398 -1.92 19.67 7.82
N GLU A 399 -1.72 18.80 8.81
CA GLU A 399 -1.07 19.14 10.07
C GLU A 399 0.37 19.61 9.87
N VAL A 400 1.17 18.81 9.15
CA VAL A 400 2.57 19.10 8.85
C VAL A 400 2.71 20.36 8.01
N HIS A 401 1.82 20.58 7.03
CA HIS A 401 1.83 21.82 6.24
C HIS A 401 1.47 23.06 7.07
N LYS A 402 0.49 22.96 7.98
CA LYS A 402 0.12 24.06 8.88
C LYS A 402 1.28 24.40 9.81
N ALA A 403 1.87 23.39 10.46
CA ALA A 403 3.01 23.58 11.36
C ALA A 403 4.19 24.29 10.66
N ALA A 404 4.57 23.82 9.46
CA ALA A 404 5.62 24.46 8.67
C ALA A 404 5.25 25.89 8.22
N THR A 405 3.99 26.14 7.88
CA THR A 405 3.54 27.49 7.50
C THR A 405 3.60 28.46 8.67
N THR A 406 3.15 28.04 9.86
CA THR A 406 3.27 28.84 11.08
C THR A 406 4.74 29.12 11.41
N SER A 407 5.60 28.11 11.37
CA SER A 407 7.03 28.29 11.68
C SER A 407 7.73 29.23 10.69
N ARG A 408 7.41 29.16 9.39
CA ARG A 408 7.91 30.12 8.38
C ARG A 408 7.41 31.56 8.58
N MET A 409 6.21 31.75 9.13
CA MET A 409 5.68 33.08 9.46
C MET A 409 6.31 33.68 10.73
N GLU A 410 6.68 32.82 11.68
CA GLU A 410 7.32 33.20 12.95
C GLU A 410 8.84 33.34 12.84
N ALA A 411 9.45 32.84 11.76
CA ALA A 411 10.89 32.93 11.51
C ALA A 411 11.36 34.39 11.40
N THR A 412 12.26 34.80 12.29
CA THR A 412 12.96 36.10 12.26
C THR A 412 14.40 35.92 11.80
N ALA A 413 15.07 37.02 11.41
CA ALA A 413 16.48 37.01 10.96
C ALA A 413 17.48 36.42 11.98
N GLU A 414 17.09 36.30 13.26
CA GLU A 414 17.94 35.81 14.37
C GLU A 414 17.68 34.34 14.75
N SER A 415 16.69 33.67 14.16
CA SER A 415 16.42 32.24 14.36
C SER A 415 15.99 31.57 13.04
N PRO A 416 16.95 31.12 12.21
CA PRO A 416 16.67 30.73 10.82
C PRO A 416 15.90 29.43 10.61
N SER A 417 15.67 28.60 11.63
CA SER A 417 14.79 27.43 11.53
C SER A 417 14.66 26.74 12.88
N GLY A 418 13.43 26.60 13.36
CA GLY A 418 13.10 25.61 14.38
C GLY A 418 13.39 24.19 13.85
N THR A 419 13.75 23.31 14.76
CA THR A 419 13.92 21.87 14.60
C THR A 419 13.05 21.20 13.49
N HIS A 420 13.70 20.45 12.59
CA HIS A 420 13.13 19.38 11.74
C HIS A 420 11.69 19.61 11.21
N GLU A 421 11.49 20.59 10.31
CA GLU A 421 10.25 20.67 9.53
C GLU A 421 10.15 19.46 8.56
N LEU A 422 9.17 18.58 8.81
CA LEU A 422 8.86 17.43 7.94
C LEU A 422 8.36 17.89 6.55
N SER A 423 7.59 18.98 6.49
CA SER A 423 7.11 19.54 5.22
C SER A 423 8.26 20.11 4.41
N ILE A 424 8.33 19.75 3.13
CA ILE A 424 9.23 20.37 2.15
C ILE A 424 8.46 21.17 1.10
N SER A 425 7.16 21.37 1.28
CA SER A 425 6.30 22.05 0.31
C SER A 425 6.64 23.55 0.20
N PRO A 426 6.97 24.07 -0.99
CA PRO A 426 7.16 25.50 -1.21
C PRO A 426 5.84 26.25 -1.41
N ASP A 427 4.71 25.55 -1.47
CA ASP A 427 3.41 26.15 -1.78
C ASP A 427 2.78 26.80 -0.54
N ASN A 428 1.98 27.86 -0.76
CA ASN A 428 1.17 28.45 0.30
C ASN A 428 0.02 27.54 0.73
N MET A 429 -0.54 26.80 -0.24
CA MET A 429 -1.62 25.83 -0.02
C MET A 429 -1.04 24.44 0.26
N PRO A 430 -1.72 23.60 1.08
CA PRO A 430 -1.24 22.24 1.34
C PRO A 430 -1.18 21.41 0.05
N PRO A 431 -0.37 20.34 0.00
CA PRO A 431 -0.29 19.45 -1.18
C PRO A 431 -1.64 18.85 -1.59
N VAL A 432 -2.52 18.65 -0.61
CA VAL A 432 -3.80 17.95 -0.77
C VAL A 432 -4.98 18.90 -1.01
N TRP A 433 -6.04 18.40 -1.63
CA TRP A 433 -7.33 19.08 -1.68
C TRP A 433 -7.90 19.29 -0.28
N LEU A 434 -8.56 20.42 -0.03
CA LEU A 434 -9.12 20.72 1.29
C LEU A 434 -10.44 20.01 1.57
N ARG A 435 -11.22 19.72 0.52
CA ARG A 435 -12.52 19.06 0.59
C ARG A 435 -12.46 17.66 -0.02
N LYS A 436 -13.27 16.77 0.53
CA LYS A 436 -13.48 15.42 0.00
C LYS A 436 -14.08 15.44 -1.40
N ASP A 437 -15.07 16.28 -1.65
CA ASP A 437 -15.70 16.41 -2.98
C ASP A 437 -14.67 16.72 -4.08
N ASP A 438 -13.65 17.52 -3.79
CA ASP A 438 -12.57 17.85 -4.73
C ASP A 438 -11.69 16.63 -5.02
N THR A 439 -11.36 15.85 -3.97
CA THR A 439 -10.63 14.58 -4.11
C THR A 439 -11.43 13.56 -4.90
N ASP A 440 -12.73 13.43 -4.64
CA ASP A 440 -13.63 12.53 -5.35
C ASP A 440 -13.77 12.92 -6.82
N SER A 441 -13.93 14.22 -7.08
CA SER A 441 -14.00 14.77 -8.44
C SER A 441 -12.70 14.52 -9.21
N CYS A 442 -11.55 14.74 -8.56
CA CYS A 442 -10.23 14.47 -9.15
C CYS A 442 -10.04 12.98 -9.46
N TYR A 443 -10.40 12.09 -8.51
CA TYR A 443 -10.31 10.64 -8.69
C TYR A 443 -11.20 10.17 -9.85
N ASN A 444 -12.48 10.52 -9.83
CA ASN A 444 -13.46 10.06 -10.81
C ASN A 444 -13.16 10.60 -12.22
N SER A 445 -12.72 11.85 -12.34
CA SER A 445 -12.28 12.42 -13.62
C SER A 445 -11.04 11.72 -14.16
N SER A 446 -10.11 11.34 -13.27
CA SER A 446 -8.91 10.57 -13.63
C SER A 446 -9.26 9.16 -14.10
N VAL A 447 -10.24 8.49 -13.47
CA VAL A 447 -10.79 7.20 -13.95
C VAL A 447 -11.27 7.31 -15.39
N GLN A 448 -12.13 8.29 -15.67
CA GLN A 448 -12.70 8.51 -17.02
C GLN A 448 -11.60 8.78 -18.05
N MET A 449 -10.62 9.62 -17.71
CA MET A 449 -9.50 9.95 -18.57
C MET A 449 -8.62 8.72 -18.86
N LEU A 450 -8.25 7.95 -17.84
CA LEU A 450 -7.41 6.76 -17.99
C LEU A 450 -8.10 5.67 -18.83
N ILE A 451 -9.40 5.42 -18.61
CA ILE A 451 -10.15 4.45 -19.42
C ILE A 451 -10.29 4.94 -20.88
N SER A 452 -10.41 6.26 -21.11
CA SER A 452 -10.36 6.84 -22.46
C SER A 452 -9.06 6.50 -23.17
N LEU A 453 -7.93 6.74 -22.52
CA LEU A 453 -6.61 6.47 -23.08
C LEU A 453 -6.37 4.98 -23.32
N ILE A 454 -6.90 4.13 -22.44
CA ILE A 454 -6.88 2.67 -22.63
C ILE A 454 -7.66 2.27 -23.87
N ARG A 455 -8.83 2.87 -24.12
CA ARG A 455 -9.59 2.61 -25.36
C ARG A 455 -8.79 3.00 -26.60
N GLU A 456 -8.21 4.20 -26.59
CA GLU A 456 -7.35 4.68 -27.69
C GLU A 456 -6.14 3.76 -27.92
N ASP A 457 -5.53 3.27 -26.83
CA ASP A 457 -4.43 2.32 -26.91
C ASP A 457 -4.86 0.98 -27.53
N VAL A 458 -6.01 0.44 -27.12
CA VAL A 458 -6.58 -0.79 -27.71
C VAL A 458 -6.81 -0.60 -29.22
N ASP A 459 -7.37 0.53 -29.64
CA ASP A 459 -7.59 0.84 -31.06
C ASP A 459 -6.28 0.95 -31.85
N ARG A 460 -5.25 1.55 -31.25
CA ARG A 460 -3.91 1.63 -31.83
C ARG A 460 -3.25 0.26 -31.96
N CYS A 461 -3.36 -0.56 -30.92
CA CYS A 461 -2.82 -1.93 -30.91
C CYS A 461 -3.49 -2.79 -31.97
N ALA A 462 -4.82 -2.69 -32.12
CA ALA A 462 -5.57 -3.39 -33.17
C ALA A 462 -5.12 -2.99 -34.60
N LYS A 463 -4.56 -1.78 -34.76
CA LYS A 463 -3.96 -1.28 -36.01
C LYS A 463 -2.46 -1.61 -36.15
N GLY A 464 -1.90 -2.44 -35.26
CA GLY A 464 -0.51 -2.89 -35.30
C GLY A 464 0.51 -1.98 -34.60
N SER A 465 0.05 -1.02 -33.79
CA SER A 465 0.98 -0.27 -32.92
C SER A 465 1.51 -1.16 -31.80
N PRO A 466 2.76 -0.98 -31.34
CA PRO A 466 3.25 -1.62 -30.13
C PRO A 466 2.40 -1.22 -28.92
N GLY A 467 2.11 -2.18 -28.05
CA GLY A 467 1.39 -1.95 -26.80
C GLY A 467 1.21 -3.24 -26.00
N PRO A 468 0.51 -3.19 -24.85
CA PRO A 468 -0.20 -2.02 -24.28
C PRO A 468 0.72 -0.86 -23.90
N ALA A 469 0.36 0.37 -24.26
CA ALA A 469 1.11 1.58 -23.84
C ALA A 469 0.65 2.17 -22.49
N ILE A 470 -0.44 1.66 -21.93
CA ILE A 470 -0.97 2.10 -20.64
C ILE A 470 -1.69 0.95 -19.93
N GLY A 471 -1.52 0.88 -18.61
CA GLY A 471 -2.29 0.03 -17.71
C GLY A 471 -2.69 0.79 -16.46
N ALA A 472 -3.92 0.59 -15.99
CA ALA A 472 -4.50 1.24 -14.83
C ALA A 472 -5.06 0.23 -13.84
N LEU A 473 -4.77 0.45 -12.56
CA LEU A 473 -5.38 -0.23 -11.44
C LEU A 473 -6.08 0.81 -10.57
N PHE A 474 -7.37 0.62 -10.28
CA PHE A 474 -8.19 1.58 -9.55
C PHE A 474 -8.42 1.11 -8.12
N GLY A 475 -7.74 1.75 -7.15
CA GLY A 475 -7.89 1.46 -5.73
C GLY A 475 -9.00 2.27 -5.07
N THR A 476 -10.12 1.63 -4.72
CA THR A 476 -11.27 2.33 -4.09
C THR A 476 -12.23 1.41 -3.35
N HIS A 477 -12.69 1.84 -2.17
CA HIS A 477 -13.84 1.27 -1.43
C HIS A 477 -15.13 2.09 -1.61
N ASN A 478 -15.09 3.17 -2.38
CA ASN A 478 -16.28 3.95 -2.69
C ASN A 478 -17.07 3.24 -3.80
N TRP A 479 -18.34 2.91 -3.56
CA TRP A 479 -19.18 2.17 -4.52
C TRP A 479 -19.39 2.94 -5.81
N ASP A 480 -19.62 4.25 -5.75
CA ASP A 480 -19.86 5.06 -6.95
C ASP A 480 -18.62 5.05 -7.84
N SER A 481 -17.44 5.29 -7.27
CA SER A 481 -16.16 5.23 -7.99
C SER A 481 -15.87 3.82 -8.52
N ALA A 482 -16.18 2.76 -7.76
CA ALA A 482 -15.95 1.38 -8.20
C ALA A 482 -16.87 1.00 -9.38
N ASN A 483 -18.16 1.32 -9.27
CA ASN A 483 -19.12 1.09 -10.36
C ASN A 483 -18.79 1.96 -11.59
N LEU A 484 -18.33 3.21 -11.39
CA LEU A 484 -17.90 4.10 -12.46
C LEU A 484 -16.82 3.47 -13.36
N VAL A 485 -15.87 2.71 -12.78
CA VAL A 485 -14.86 2.00 -13.58
C VAL A 485 -15.51 1.04 -14.57
N VAL A 486 -16.45 0.21 -14.10
CA VAL A 486 -17.14 -0.78 -14.95
C VAL A 486 -18.06 -0.08 -15.95
N ASP A 487 -18.75 0.99 -15.53
CA ASP A 487 -19.65 1.76 -16.38
C ASP A 487 -18.91 2.46 -17.52
N GLU A 488 -17.73 3.03 -17.24
CA GLU A 488 -16.89 3.63 -18.28
C GLU A 488 -16.29 2.58 -19.24
N LEU A 489 -15.98 1.37 -18.75
CA LEU A 489 -15.57 0.26 -19.63
C LEU A 489 -16.69 -0.13 -20.60
N VAL A 490 -17.93 -0.26 -20.11
CA VAL A 490 -19.10 -0.56 -20.96
C VAL A 490 -19.35 0.57 -21.95
N LYS A 491 -19.42 1.81 -21.47
CA LYS A 491 -19.65 3.01 -22.28
C LYS A 491 -18.66 3.15 -23.44
N ARG A 492 -17.42 2.69 -23.25
CA ARG A 492 -16.34 2.80 -24.24
C ARG A 492 -16.16 1.52 -25.08
N GLY A 493 -17.05 0.54 -24.94
CA GLY A 493 -16.99 -0.72 -25.70
C GLY A 493 -15.75 -1.57 -25.34
N LEU A 494 -15.22 -1.40 -24.12
CA LEU A 494 -14.18 -2.25 -23.54
C LEU A 494 -14.77 -3.38 -22.68
N ALA A 495 -16.08 -3.35 -22.45
CA ALA A 495 -16.86 -4.39 -21.85
C ALA A 495 -18.26 -4.44 -22.47
N THR A 496 -18.92 -5.59 -22.43
CA THR A 496 -20.26 -5.79 -23.01
C THR A 496 -21.22 -6.34 -21.95
N PRO A 497 -22.50 -5.92 -21.95
CA PRO A 497 -23.51 -6.55 -21.10
C PRO A 497 -23.60 -8.06 -21.36
N ASP A 498 -23.68 -8.84 -20.29
CA ASP A 498 -23.87 -10.28 -20.34
C ASP A 498 -25.37 -10.62 -20.22
N PRO A 499 -25.91 -11.57 -21.01
CA PRO A 499 -27.32 -11.95 -20.95
C PRO A 499 -27.82 -12.41 -19.58
N SER A 500 -26.93 -12.88 -18.69
CA SER A 500 -27.25 -13.28 -17.32
C SER A 500 -27.32 -12.11 -16.33
N GLY A 501 -27.21 -10.86 -16.79
CA GLY A 501 -27.27 -9.65 -15.96
C GLY A 501 -25.93 -9.13 -15.44
N GLY A 502 -24.80 -9.66 -15.94
CA GLY A 502 -23.45 -9.19 -15.63
C GLY A 502 -22.83 -8.33 -16.74
N VAL A 503 -21.51 -8.14 -16.67
CA VAL A 503 -20.71 -7.42 -17.66
C VAL A 503 -19.47 -8.25 -18.02
N TRP A 504 -19.31 -8.61 -19.28
CA TRP A 504 -18.11 -9.28 -19.80
C TRP A 504 -17.02 -8.26 -20.09
N ILE A 505 -15.90 -8.33 -19.36
CA ILE A 505 -14.73 -7.49 -19.60
C ILE A 505 -13.95 -8.09 -20.78
N SER A 506 -13.71 -7.30 -21.83
CA SER A 506 -13.01 -7.80 -23.02
C SER A 506 -11.57 -8.22 -22.71
N ASP A 507 -11.04 -9.18 -23.47
CA ASP A 507 -9.63 -9.62 -23.37
C ASP A 507 -8.61 -8.52 -23.74
N ALA A 508 -9.05 -7.38 -24.26
CA ALA A 508 -8.18 -6.21 -24.47
C ALA A 508 -8.15 -5.29 -23.25
N ALA A 509 -9.26 -5.22 -22.50
CA ALA A 509 -9.37 -4.48 -21.25
C ALA A 509 -8.80 -5.29 -20.08
N MET A 510 -9.09 -6.59 -20.01
CA MET A 510 -8.28 -7.58 -19.30
C MET A 510 -6.92 -7.56 -19.99
N GLN A 511 -5.83 -7.15 -19.36
CA GLN A 511 -4.74 -6.58 -20.17
C GLN A 511 -4.27 -5.22 -19.65
N ARG A 512 -5.21 -4.42 -19.16
CA ARG A 512 -4.97 -2.99 -18.94
C ARG A 512 -5.70 -2.45 -17.73
N VAL A 513 -6.81 -3.04 -17.31
CA VAL A 513 -7.63 -2.53 -16.20
C VAL A 513 -7.82 -3.57 -15.11
N ALA A 514 -7.65 -3.12 -13.87
CA ALA A 514 -8.03 -3.85 -12.66
C ALA A 514 -8.64 -2.90 -11.62
N VAL A 515 -9.44 -3.45 -10.71
CA VAL A 515 -9.92 -2.74 -9.52
C VAL A 515 -9.29 -3.39 -8.30
N SER A 516 -8.82 -2.61 -7.33
CA SER A 516 -8.23 -3.15 -6.10
C SER A 516 -8.88 -2.60 -4.85
N GLN A 517 -8.94 -3.43 -3.81
CA GLN A 517 -9.50 -3.09 -2.49
C GLN A 517 -8.61 -3.66 -1.40
N LEU A 518 -8.58 -3.05 -0.23
CA LEU A 518 -7.84 -3.60 0.91
C LEU A 518 -8.50 -4.92 1.36
N TYR A 519 -7.66 -5.88 1.71
CA TYR A 519 -8.11 -7.10 2.36
C TYR A 519 -8.73 -6.77 3.73
N GLY A 520 -9.82 -7.47 4.08
CA GLY A 520 -10.55 -7.23 5.32
C GLY A 520 -11.48 -6.03 5.32
N MET A 521 -11.60 -5.30 4.21
CA MET A 521 -12.44 -4.10 4.08
C MET A 521 -13.46 -4.21 2.95
N SER A 522 -14.69 -3.76 3.22
CA SER A 522 -15.78 -3.60 2.24
C SER A 522 -16.02 -4.85 1.37
N ASP A 523 -16.02 -6.04 1.96
CA ASP A 523 -16.17 -7.30 1.20
C ASP A 523 -17.48 -7.39 0.43
N ALA A 524 -18.54 -6.73 0.92
CA ALA A 524 -19.80 -6.61 0.19
C ALA A 524 -19.62 -5.90 -1.17
N LEU A 525 -18.83 -4.82 -1.22
CA LEU A 525 -18.51 -4.15 -2.48
C LEU A 525 -17.61 -5.02 -3.34
N THR A 526 -16.61 -5.70 -2.75
CA THR A 526 -15.76 -6.63 -3.51
C THR A 526 -16.60 -7.70 -4.19
N ASN A 527 -17.50 -8.34 -3.44
CA ASN A 527 -18.37 -9.40 -3.96
C ASN A 527 -19.31 -8.86 -5.03
N HIS A 528 -19.93 -7.69 -4.81
CA HIS A 528 -20.75 -7.01 -5.83
C HIS A 528 -19.97 -6.79 -7.13
N MET A 529 -18.72 -6.31 -7.05
CA MET A 529 -17.89 -6.08 -8.23
C MET A 529 -17.53 -7.39 -8.96
N VAL A 530 -17.22 -8.44 -8.20
CA VAL A 530 -16.93 -9.77 -8.78
C VAL A 530 -18.19 -10.38 -9.41
N ASP A 531 -19.36 -10.26 -8.77
CA ASP A 531 -20.62 -10.80 -9.28
C ASP A 531 -21.16 -10.01 -10.47
N ARG A 532 -20.86 -8.71 -10.54
CA ARG A 532 -21.16 -7.85 -11.68
C ARG A 532 -20.28 -8.13 -12.90
N THR A 533 -19.06 -8.62 -12.71
CA THR A 533 -18.08 -8.78 -13.81
C THR A 533 -17.86 -10.24 -14.19
N ARG A 534 -17.55 -10.49 -15.46
CA ARG A 534 -17.12 -11.77 -16.01
C ARG A 534 -15.81 -11.54 -16.76
N SER A 535 -14.81 -12.36 -16.50
CA SER A 535 -13.47 -12.18 -17.05
C SER A 535 -12.68 -13.50 -17.05
N THR A 536 -11.69 -13.58 -17.94
CA THR A 536 -10.81 -14.73 -18.12
C THR A 536 -9.71 -14.84 -17.04
N SER A 537 -9.46 -13.76 -16.31
CA SER A 537 -8.64 -13.72 -15.10
C SER A 537 -9.29 -12.79 -14.07
N PRO A 538 -8.90 -12.83 -12.78
CA PRO A 538 -9.51 -11.94 -11.79
C PRO A 538 -9.35 -10.46 -12.16
N PHE A 539 -10.48 -9.75 -12.17
CA PHE A 539 -10.56 -8.32 -12.45
C PHE A 539 -10.48 -7.47 -11.17
N VAL A 540 -10.92 -8.05 -10.04
CA VAL A 540 -10.92 -7.42 -8.72
C VAL A 540 -9.83 -8.06 -7.86
N LEU A 541 -8.95 -7.23 -7.30
CA LEU A 541 -7.79 -7.65 -6.53
C LEU A 541 -7.92 -7.21 -5.06
N LYS A 542 -7.46 -8.04 -4.13
CA LYS A 542 -7.31 -7.67 -2.71
C LYS A 542 -5.87 -7.34 -2.38
N TYR A 543 -5.63 -6.13 -1.88
CA TYR A 543 -4.35 -5.71 -1.33
C TYR A 543 -4.16 -6.36 0.03
N LEU A 544 -3.25 -7.33 0.09
CA LEU A 544 -3.08 -8.32 1.15
C LEU A 544 -1.72 -8.12 1.83
N PRO A 545 -1.68 -7.46 3.00
CA PRO A 545 -0.45 -7.33 3.76
C PRO A 545 -0.13 -8.62 4.50
N TYR A 546 1.16 -8.85 4.72
CA TYR A 546 1.69 -9.89 5.58
C TYR A 546 2.93 -9.38 6.31
N GLY A 547 3.33 -10.08 7.36
CA GLY A 547 4.47 -9.73 8.21
C GLY A 547 4.15 -10.01 9.67
N SER A 548 5.17 -10.02 10.52
CA SER A 548 4.97 -10.29 11.93
C SER A 548 4.07 -9.22 12.57
N LEU A 549 3.34 -9.60 13.63
CA LEU A 549 2.45 -8.66 14.33
C LEU A 549 3.13 -7.31 14.63
N ALA A 550 4.38 -7.33 15.11
CA ALA A 550 5.12 -6.12 15.45
C ALA A 550 5.41 -5.22 14.24
N GLU A 551 5.73 -5.81 13.10
CA GLU A 551 6.03 -5.12 11.84
C GLU A 551 4.79 -4.47 11.24
N VAL A 552 3.63 -5.15 11.35
CA VAL A 552 2.37 -4.67 10.76
C VAL A 552 1.57 -3.74 11.69
N MET A 553 2.04 -3.47 12.91
CA MET A 553 1.31 -2.59 13.85
C MET A 553 1.04 -1.18 13.28
N PRO A 554 1.99 -0.49 12.62
CA PRO A 554 1.69 0.82 12.01
C PRO A 554 0.60 0.73 10.95
N TYR A 555 0.64 -0.31 10.11
CA TYR A 555 -0.40 -0.60 9.12
C TYR A 555 -1.77 -0.80 9.79
N LEU A 556 -1.85 -1.65 10.82
CA LEU A 556 -3.09 -1.94 11.54
C LEU A 556 -3.68 -0.69 12.21
N SER A 557 -2.83 0.16 12.80
CA SER A 557 -3.23 1.43 13.39
C SER A 557 -3.88 2.34 12.35
N ARG A 558 -3.24 2.48 11.18
CA ARG A 558 -3.82 3.23 10.06
C ARG A 558 -5.13 2.63 9.58
N ARG A 559 -5.25 1.31 9.49
CA ARG A 559 -6.53 0.66 9.15
C ARG A 559 -7.61 0.89 10.20
N ALA A 560 -7.27 0.99 11.48
CA ALA A 560 -8.25 1.31 12.53
C ALA A 560 -8.77 2.75 12.41
N ILE A 561 -7.86 3.73 12.21
CA ILE A 561 -8.20 5.15 11.99
C ILE A 561 -8.96 5.32 10.66
N GLU A 562 -8.51 4.60 9.63
CA GLU A 562 -9.18 4.54 8.33
C GLU A 562 -10.59 3.96 8.51
N ASN A 563 -10.80 2.83 9.19
CA ASN A 563 -12.15 2.31 9.46
C ASN A 563 -13.03 3.23 10.32
N LYS A 564 -12.46 4.21 11.05
CA LYS A 564 -13.24 5.30 11.68
C LYS A 564 -13.71 6.35 10.65
N SER A 565 -13.00 6.54 9.54
CA SER A 565 -13.12 7.67 8.59
C SER A 565 -13.52 7.31 7.16
N VAL A 566 -13.27 6.08 6.74
CA VAL A 566 -13.73 5.38 5.51
C VAL A 566 -15.15 4.90 5.64
N LEU A 567 -15.62 4.99 6.87
CA LEU A 567 -16.94 4.65 7.29
C LEU A 567 -17.57 5.81 8.05
N GLY A 568 -17.08 7.04 7.81
CA GLY A 568 -17.84 8.25 8.08
C GLY A 568 -19.20 8.13 7.41
N ASP A 569 -20.26 8.58 8.09
CA ASP A 569 -21.66 8.25 7.78
C ASP A 569 -22.08 6.78 8.00
N GLY A 570 -21.37 6.05 8.88
CA GLY A 570 -21.89 4.83 9.49
C GLY A 570 -21.53 3.51 8.79
N GLY A 571 -20.47 3.46 8.00
CA GLY A 571 -20.04 2.22 7.34
C GLY A 571 -19.52 1.11 8.29
N ALA A 572 -18.93 1.44 9.44
CA ALA A 572 -18.48 0.47 10.45
C ALA A 572 -19.71 -0.06 11.17
N ALA A 573 -20.68 0.83 11.40
CA ALA A 573 -21.99 0.47 11.87
C ALA A 573 -22.77 -0.37 10.84
N SER A 574 -22.62 -0.11 9.54
CA SER A 574 -23.29 -0.86 8.47
C SER A 574 -22.68 -2.24 8.27
N GLU A 575 -21.35 -2.35 8.30
CA GLU A 575 -20.63 -3.61 8.22
C GLU A 575 -20.87 -4.45 9.48
N ARG A 576 -20.88 -3.83 10.67
CA ARG A 576 -21.34 -4.45 11.91
C ARG A 576 -22.79 -4.93 11.80
N LYS A 577 -23.70 -4.09 11.30
CA LYS A 577 -25.13 -4.43 11.15
C LYS A 577 -25.32 -5.59 10.16
N ARG A 578 -24.53 -5.61 9.09
CA ARG A 578 -24.49 -6.67 8.08
C ARG A 578 -24.02 -7.98 8.70
N ALA A 579 -22.87 -7.98 9.37
CA ALA A 579 -22.34 -9.15 10.06
C ALA A 579 -23.35 -9.67 11.09
N ALA A 580 -23.98 -8.79 11.88
CA ALA A 580 -25.01 -9.16 12.84
C ALA A 580 -26.23 -9.80 12.17
N SER A 581 -26.73 -9.21 11.08
CA SER A 581 -27.89 -9.74 10.35
C SER A 581 -27.62 -11.13 9.77
N GLU A 582 -26.43 -11.35 9.22
CA GLU A 582 -26.02 -12.65 8.69
C GLU A 582 -25.83 -13.69 9.82
N ILE A 583 -25.19 -13.32 10.93
CA ILE A 583 -25.06 -14.20 12.11
C ILE A 583 -26.45 -14.60 12.59
N MET A 584 -27.39 -13.66 12.70
CA MET A 584 -28.75 -13.94 13.12
C MET A 584 -29.49 -14.83 12.12
N ALA A 585 -29.33 -14.60 10.81
CA ALA A 585 -29.92 -15.46 9.77
C ALA A 585 -29.40 -16.90 9.86
N ARG A 586 -28.11 -17.11 10.12
CA ARG A 586 -27.53 -18.46 10.25
C ARG A 586 -27.90 -19.16 11.54
N LEU A 587 -28.01 -18.44 12.65
CA LEU A 587 -28.33 -19.00 13.95
C LEU A 587 -29.83 -19.24 14.15
N PHE A 588 -30.68 -18.44 13.51
CA PHE A 588 -32.12 -18.40 13.78
C PHE A 588 -33.03 -18.43 12.53
N GLY A 589 -32.48 -18.30 11.32
CA GLY A 589 -33.25 -18.26 10.06
C GLY A 589 -33.47 -19.61 9.38
N GLY A 590 -33.10 -20.73 10.02
CA GLY A 590 -33.31 -22.10 9.53
C GLY A 590 -34.74 -22.64 9.73
N SER A 591 -35.76 -21.82 9.55
CA SER A 591 -37.16 -22.25 9.59
C SER A 591 -38.01 -21.45 8.59
N GLU A 592 -37.83 -21.74 7.31
CA GLU A 592 -38.91 -21.80 6.32
C GLU A 592 -38.37 -22.53 5.08
N ALA A 593 -38.99 -23.68 4.78
CA ALA A 593 -38.71 -24.56 3.65
C ALA A 593 -39.60 -24.20 2.45
#